data_AF-A0A428JBS3-F1
#
_entry.id   AF-A0A428JBS3-F1
#
_cell.length_a   1.000
_cell.length_b   1.000
_cell.length_c   1.000
_cell.angle_alpha   90.00
_cell.angle_beta   90.00
_cell.angle_gamma   90.00
#
_symmetry.space_group_name_H-M   'P 1'
#
loop_
_entity.id
_entity.type
_entity.pdbx_description
1 polymer ?
#
loop_
_entity_poly.entity_id
_entity_poly.type
_entity_poly.pdbx_seq_one_letter_code
_entity_poly.pdbx_strand_id
1 'polypeptide(L)'
;MCASFHFYEDDILTVVSCSYNTTIRTNPYRINVSYEDRSIWALSLYAYLFYSNELAEYRDHIVTSLKRKQDVITRKNERSWNQNTYDALVNRFGEPDQAVSKILENPEWKLHPFYKYMLPVEGKNILHLLGSNGLKAIALSLLGANVEVVDFSQENKKYATKAAAAAQTHMTYILSDVLSYRAEQQFDIIFMELGVLHYFISVEALFSKVYELLNEGGKFILHEFHPISTKLITSKGKKHKVTGNYFEPIIFEEQVAFTKHLSDVNDIQVVLQRKWTLGEIITAAATVGLRIDVLEEEPNHKVDDIGLPKTFTLVAKK
;
A
#
# COMPACT_ATOMS: atom_id res chain seq x y z
N MET A 1 -31.88 -26.84 -3.51
CA MET A 1 -30.90 -27.79 -4.08
C MET A 1 -29.57 -27.08 -4.21
N CYS A 2 -28.50 -27.66 -3.65
CA CYS A 2 -27.14 -27.17 -3.78
C CYS A 2 -26.39 -28.11 -4.74
N ALA A 3 -25.70 -27.57 -5.73
CA ALA A 3 -24.75 -28.33 -6.54
C ALA A 3 -23.34 -28.00 -6.05
N SER A 4 -22.50 -28.99 -5.83
CA SER A 4 -21.10 -28.78 -5.47
C SER A 4 -20.18 -29.60 -6.37
N PHE A 5 -19.08 -29.01 -6.81
CA PHE A 5 -17.95 -29.74 -7.39
C PHE A 5 -16.66 -29.27 -6.74
N HIS A 6 -15.59 -30.05 -6.87
CA HIS A 6 -14.30 -29.72 -6.28
C HIS A 6 -13.16 -29.96 -7.27
N PHE A 7 -12.10 -29.18 -7.14
CA PHE A 7 -10.87 -29.33 -7.90
C PHE A 7 -9.66 -28.95 -7.04
N TYR A 8 -8.47 -29.36 -7.47
CA TYR A 8 -7.21 -28.99 -6.82
C TYR A 8 -6.47 -27.92 -7.65
N GLU A 9 -5.99 -26.87 -7.00
CA GLU A 9 -5.08 -25.87 -7.58
C GLU A 9 -4.00 -25.55 -6.55
N ASP A 10 -2.71 -25.72 -6.90
CA ASP A 10 -1.56 -25.52 -6.01
C ASP A 10 -1.72 -26.16 -4.60
N ASP A 11 -2.14 -27.43 -4.58
CA ASP A 11 -2.45 -28.25 -3.39
C ASP A 11 -3.63 -27.74 -2.54
N ILE A 12 -4.46 -26.84 -3.06
CA ILE A 12 -5.68 -26.35 -2.42
C ILE A 12 -6.89 -27.06 -3.02
N LEU A 13 -7.64 -27.81 -2.19
CA LEU A 13 -8.97 -28.30 -2.55
C LEU A 13 -9.95 -27.13 -2.59
N THR A 14 -10.34 -26.71 -3.79
CA THR A 14 -11.37 -25.71 -4.00
C THR A 14 -12.71 -26.42 -4.15
N VAL A 15 -13.65 -26.16 -3.23
CA VAL A 15 -15.04 -26.62 -3.33
C VAL A 15 -15.90 -25.47 -3.84
N VAL A 16 -16.54 -25.67 -4.98
CA VAL A 16 -17.49 -24.72 -5.55
C VAL A 16 -18.89 -25.20 -5.25
N SER A 17 -19.58 -24.55 -4.32
CA SER A 17 -20.99 -24.80 -4.01
C SER A 17 -21.90 -23.72 -4.59
N CYS A 18 -23.00 -24.11 -5.23
CA CYS A 18 -24.00 -23.21 -5.79
C CYS A 18 -25.38 -23.51 -5.20
N SER A 19 -26.05 -22.49 -4.64
CA SER A 19 -27.46 -22.57 -4.26
C SER A 19 -28.29 -21.99 -5.40
N TYR A 20 -29.21 -22.79 -5.96
CA TYR A 20 -30.17 -22.28 -6.94
C TYR A 20 -31.05 -21.18 -6.29
N ASN A 21 -31.10 -19.99 -6.90
CA ASN A 21 -31.74 -18.72 -6.46
C ASN A 21 -30.92 -17.71 -5.63
N THR A 22 -29.74 -17.30 -6.09
CA THR A 22 -29.17 -16.01 -5.67
C THR A 22 -28.82 -15.14 -6.86
N THR A 23 -28.99 -13.83 -6.71
CA THR A 23 -28.66 -12.81 -7.72
C THR A 23 -27.13 -12.74 -7.88
N ILE A 24 -26.58 -13.71 -8.63
CA ILE A 24 -25.13 -13.92 -8.82
C ILE A 24 -24.44 -12.66 -9.37
N ARG A 25 -25.13 -11.85 -10.17
CA ARG A 25 -24.55 -10.69 -10.85
C ARG A 25 -24.42 -9.43 -10.00
N THR A 26 -25.14 -9.31 -8.88
CA THR A 26 -25.17 -8.06 -8.09
C THR A 26 -24.22 -8.07 -6.89
N ASN A 27 -23.61 -9.21 -6.56
CA ASN A 27 -22.60 -9.25 -5.52
C ASN A 27 -21.23 -8.83 -6.10
N PRO A 28 -20.66 -7.68 -5.69
CA PRO A 28 -19.42 -7.17 -6.28
C PRO A 28 -18.18 -8.02 -5.95
N TYR A 29 -18.27 -8.88 -4.94
CA TYR A 29 -17.22 -9.84 -4.61
C TYR A 29 -17.32 -11.12 -5.42
N ARG A 30 -18.30 -11.28 -6.32
CA ARG A 30 -18.31 -12.40 -7.25
C ARG A 30 -17.45 -12.08 -8.47
N ILE A 31 -16.49 -12.95 -8.73
CA ILE A 31 -15.57 -12.87 -9.86
C ILE A 31 -15.86 -13.98 -10.86
N ASN A 32 -15.57 -13.70 -12.13
CA ASN A 32 -15.62 -14.68 -13.18
C ASN A 32 -14.36 -15.55 -13.14
N VAL A 33 -14.54 -16.87 -13.06
CA VAL A 33 -13.48 -17.87 -13.09
C VAL A 33 -13.73 -18.76 -14.31
N SER A 34 -12.71 -18.89 -15.15
CA SER A 34 -12.74 -19.81 -16.29
C SER A 34 -12.29 -21.20 -15.86
N TYR A 35 -13.08 -22.22 -16.13
CA TYR A 35 -12.77 -23.62 -15.87
C TYR A 35 -13.27 -24.48 -17.02
N GLU A 36 -12.38 -25.23 -17.69
CA GLU A 36 -12.71 -26.12 -18.82
C GLU A 36 -13.62 -25.45 -19.88
N ASP A 37 -13.21 -24.27 -20.36
CA ASP A 37 -13.94 -23.44 -21.34
C ASP A 37 -15.33 -22.94 -20.86
N ARG A 38 -15.67 -23.11 -19.58
CA ARG A 38 -16.88 -22.59 -18.96
C ARG A 38 -16.57 -21.42 -18.05
N SER A 39 -17.46 -20.44 -18.08
CA SER A 39 -17.42 -19.30 -17.16
C SER A 39 -18.29 -19.58 -15.95
N ILE A 40 -17.68 -19.50 -14.76
CA ILE A 40 -18.34 -19.74 -13.47
C ILE A 40 -18.17 -18.50 -12.59
N TRP A 41 -19.21 -18.13 -11.85
CA TRP A 41 -19.16 -17.01 -10.91
C TRP A 41 -18.90 -17.51 -9.50
N ALA A 42 -17.69 -17.28 -8.99
CA ALA A 42 -17.27 -17.66 -7.65
C ALA A 42 -17.16 -16.43 -6.74
N LEU A 43 -17.28 -16.62 -5.42
CA LEU A 43 -16.88 -15.59 -4.48
C LEU A 43 -15.36 -15.40 -4.56
N SER A 44 -14.94 -14.15 -4.63
CA SER A 44 -13.54 -13.76 -4.55
C SER A 44 -12.97 -14.18 -3.20
N LEU A 45 -11.71 -14.60 -3.19
CA LEU A 45 -10.97 -14.87 -1.96
C LEU A 45 -11.01 -13.68 -0.99
N TYR A 46 -11.14 -12.44 -1.49
CA TYR A 46 -11.23 -11.22 -0.67
C TYR A 46 -12.57 -11.03 0.04
N ALA A 47 -13.59 -11.83 -0.29
CA ALA A 47 -14.87 -11.81 0.40
C ALA A 47 -14.75 -12.17 1.89
N TYR A 48 -13.68 -12.88 2.30
CA TYR A 48 -13.48 -13.29 3.70
C TYR A 48 -13.47 -12.12 4.70
N LEU A 49 -13.12 -10.90 4.26
CA LEU A 49 -13.14 -9.70 5.09
C LEU A 49 -14.55 -9.30 5.56
N PHE A 50 -15.59 -9.67 4.80
CA PHE A 50 -16.97 -9.25 5.03
C PHE A 50 -17.94 -10.41 5.24
N TYR A 51 -17.62 -11.59 4.71
CA TYR A 51 -18.39 -12.83 4.85
C TYR A 51 -17.71 -13.77 5.85
N SER A 52 -17.37 -13.23 7.02
CA SER A 52 -16.54 -13.92 8.01
C SER A 52 -17.19 -15.19 8.53
N ASN A 53 -18.52 -15.26 8.58
CA ASN A 53 -19.23 -16.45 9.07
C ASN A 53 -19.28 -17.56 8.02
N GLU A 54 -19.57 -17.22 6.77
CA GLU A 54 -19.68 -18.17 5.66
C GLU A 54 -18.31 -18.70 5.21
N LEU A 55 -17.26 -17.89 5.37
CA LEU A 55 -15.89 -18.24 4.97
C LEU A 55 -14.96 -18.51 6.16
N ALA A 56 -15.50 -18.59 7.39
CA ALA A 56 -14.73 -18.78 8.62
C ALA A 56 -13.79 -19.98 8.52
N GLU A 57 -14.31 -21.13 8.10
CA GLU A 57 -13.56 -22.39 8.02
C GLU A 57 -12.46 -22.36 6.95
N TYR A 58 -12.59 -21.50 5.94
CA TYR A 58 -11.63 -21.36 4.85
C TYR A 58 -10.62 -20.24 5.08
N ARG A 59 -10.77 -19.41 6.12
CA ARG A 59 -9.98 -18.19 6.33
C ARG A 59 -8.48 -18.47 6.31
N ASP A 60 -8.01 -19.47 7.04
CA ASP A 60 -6.57 -19.78 7.13
C ASP A 60 -6.01 -20.25 5.78
N HIS A 61 -6.79 -21.03 5.02
CA HIS A 61 -6.43 -21.46 3.68
C HIS A 61 -6.37 -20.27 2.70
N ILE A 62 -7.34 -19.36 2.77
CA ILE A 62 -7.39 -18.13 1.97
C ILE A 62 -6.17 -17.25 2.27
N VAL A 63 -5.90 -16.97 3.54
CA VAL A 63 -4.77 -16.13 3.98
C VAL A 63 -3.45 -16.76 3.54
N THR A 64 -3.29 -18.07 3.70
CA THR A 64 -2.09 -18.80 3.27
C THR A 64 -1.89 -18.73 1.75
N SER A 65 -2.96 -18.88 0.97
CA SER A 65 -2.92 -18.75 -0.49
C SER A 65 -2.53 -17.33 -0.94
N LEU A 66 -3.16 -16.31 -0.37
CA LEU A 66 -2.84 -14.91 -0.64
C LEU A 66 -1.38 -14.58 -0.28
N LYS A 67 -0.85 -15.14 0.81
CA LYS A 67 0.55 -14.97 1.20
C LYS A 67 1.52 -15.58 0.16
N ARG A 68 1.28 -16.83 -0.27
CA ARG A 68 2.10 -17.45 -1.33
C ARG A 68 2.09 -16.63 -2.62
N LYS A 69 0.92 -16.11 -3.00
CA LYS A 69 0.77 -15.25 -4.17
C LYS A 69 1.46 -13.88 -4.00
N GLN A 70 1.47 -13.34 -2.78
CA GLN A 70 2.19 -12.10 -2.45
C GLN A 70 3.69 -12.25 -2.72
N ASP A 71 4.31 -13.36 -2.31
CA ASP A 71 5.75 -13.59 -2.50
C ASP A 71 6.16 -13.61 -3.99
N VAL A 72 5.28 -14.09 -4.87
CA VAL A 72 5.49 -14.07 -6.32
C VAL A 72 5.38 -12.62 -6.85
N ILE A 73 4.36 -11.89 -6.41
CA ILE A 73 4.12 -10.50 -6.81
C ILE A 73 5.24 -9.58 -6.34
N THR A 74 5.68 -9.71 -5.08
CA THR A 74 6.75 -8.91 -4.49
C THR A 74 8.03 -9.06 -5.31
N ARG A 75 8.42 -10.29 -5.69
CA ARG A 75 9.62 -10.52 -6.52
C ARG A 75 9.52 -9.89 -7.92
N LYS A 76 8.33 -9.91 -8.55
CA LYS A 76 8.12 -9.24 -9.84
C LYS A 76 8.25 -7.73 -9.68
N ASN A 77 7.56 -7.16 -8.68
CA ASN A 77 7.55 -5.73 -8.44
C ASN A 77 8.92 -5.18 -8.03
N GLU A 78 9.65 -5.91 -7.18
CA GLU A 78 11.01 -5.55 -6.76
C GLU A 78 11.96 -5.41 -7.95
N ARG A 79 11.91 -6.35 -8.91
CA ARG A 79 12.70 -6.27 -10.14
C ARG A 79 12.36 -5.01 -10.94
N SER A 80 11.07 -4.70 -11.08
CA SER A 80 10.61 -3.49 -11.79
C SER A 80 11.03 -2.20 -11.08
N TRP A 81 11.09 -2.20 -9.74
CA TRP A 81 11.52 -1.06 -8.91
C TRP A 81 13.04 -0.87 -8.80
N ASN A 82 13.85 -1.73 -9.43
CA ASN A 82 15.33 -1.68 -9.36
C ASN A 82 16.01 -1.49 -10.72
N GLN A 83 15.29 -1.03 -11.75
CA GLN A 83 15.87 -0.87 -13.08
C GLN A 83 16.32 0.55 -13.43
N ASN A 84 15.54 1.57 -13.07
CA ASN A 84 15.79 2.98 -13.46
C ASN A 84 15.24 3.97 -12.41
N THR A 85 15.02 3.50 -11.19
CA THR A 85 14.40 4.27 -10.12
C THR A 85 15.30 5.43 -9.70
N TYR A 86 16.63 5.26 -9.68
CA TYR A 86 17.54 6.34 -9.31
C TYR A 86 17.42 7.52 -10.28
N ASP A 87 17.48 7.26 -11.59
CA ASP A 87 17.40 8.30 -12.61
C ASP A 87 16.01 8.95 -12.61
N ALA A 88 14.95 8.17 -12.41
CA ALA A 88 13.60 8.73 -12.25
C ALA A 88 13.46 9.64 -11.02
N LEU A 89 14.15 9.31 -9.91
CA LEU A 89 14.21 10.18 -8.73
C LEU A 89 14.97 11.46 -9.01
N VAL A 90 16.12 11.40 -9.69
CA VAL A 90 16.89 12.57 -10.11
C VAL A 90 16.05 13.47 -11.02
N ASN A 91 15.38 12.91 -12.03
CA ASN A 91 14.53 13.67 -12.94
C ASN A 91 13.34 14.34 -12.23
N ARG A 92 12.81 13.73 -11.17
CA ARG A 92 11.65 14.24 -10.43
C ARG A 92 12.02 15.24 -9.34
N PHE A 93 13.09 14.98 -8.60
CA PHE A 93 13.44 15.69 -7.36
C PHE A 93 14.76 16.46 -7.44
N GLY A 94 15.53 16.29 -8.51
CA GLY A 94 16.89 16.79 -8.64
C GLY A 94 17.92 15.84 -8.05
N GLU A 95 19.20 16.24 -8.17
CA GLU A 95 20.29 15.54 -7.48
C GLU A 95 20.06 15.56 -5.96
N PRO A 96 20.59 14.56 -5.21
CA PRO A 96 20.30 14.42 -3.78
C PRO A 96 20.55 15.67 -2.92
N ASP A 97 21.57 16.47 -3.23
CA ASP A 97 21.89 17.73 -2.57
C ASP A 97 20.85 18.83 -2.86
N GLN A 98 20.39 18.91 -4.11
CA GLN A 98 19.32 19.82 -4.52
C GLN A 98 17.99 19.44 -3.86
N ALA A 99 17.70 18.14 -3.79
CA ALA A 99 16.45 17.61 -3.26
C ALA A 99 16.25 17.89 -1.76
N VAL A 100 17.34 17.98 -0.99
CA VAL A 100 17.27 18.26 0.47
C VAL A 100 17.28 19.75 0.81
N SER A 101 17.66 20.63 -0.12
CA SER A 101 17.77 22.08 0.16
C SER A 101 16.48 22.67 0.77
N LYS A 102 15.31 22.35 0.20
CA LYS A 102 14.01 22.81 0.74
C LYS A 102 13.61 22.14 2.06
N ILE A 103 14.13 20.94 2.32
CA ILE A 103 13.85 20.19 3.56
C ILE A 103 14.63 20.81 4.72
N LEU A 104 15.86 21.27 4.47
CA LEU A 104 16.66 21.98 5.47
C LEU A 104 16.02 23.29 5.91
N GLU A 105 15.34 24.01 4.99
CA GLU A 105 14.62 25.24 5.30
C GLU A 105 13.33 25.01 6.11
N ASN A 106 12.58 23.95 5.77
CA ASN A 106 11.30 23.64 6.42
C ASN A 106 11.04 22.12 6.43
N PRO A 107 11.60 21.38 7.40
CA PRO A 107 11.44 19.93 7.46
C PRO A 107 9.99 19.52 7.73
N GLU A 108 9.25 20.29 8.53
CA GLU A 108 7.84 20.00 8.87
C GLU A 108 6.94 19.97 7.64
N TRP A 109 7.13 20.92 6.71
CA TRP A 109 6.34 20.99 5.48
C TRP A 109 6.46 19.72 4.63
N LYS A 110 7.61 19.03 4.69
CA LYS A 110 7.81 17.77 3.96
C LYS A 110 6.89 16.64 4.45
N LEU A 111 6.35 16.77 5.66
CA LEU A 111 5.50 15.80 6.35
C LEU A 111 4.02 16.22 6.35
N HIS A 112 3.65 17.32 5.70
CA HIS A 112 2.26 17.73 5.54
C HIS A 112 1.49 16.75 4.61
N PRO A 113 0.22 16.42 4.90
CA PRO A 113 -0.64 16.93 5.98
C PRO A 113 -0.59 16.13 7.29
N PHE A 114 0.10 14.99 7.32
CA PHE A 114 -0.01 14.01 8.40
C PHE A 114 0.88 14.31 9.62
N TYR A 115 1.83 15.24 9.52
CA TYR A 115 2.76 15.61 10.60
C TYR A 115 2.06 15.90 11.93
N LYS A 116 0.90 16.57 11.90
CA LYS A 116 0.08 16.89 13.10
C LYS A 116 -0.25 15.66 13.95
N TYR A 117 -0.34 14.47 13.34
CA TYR A 117 -0.65 13.22 14.03
C TYR A 117 0.58 12.51 14.60
N MET A 118 1.77 12.84 14.08
CA MET A 118 3.05 12.27 14.49
C MET A 118 3.61 12.95 15.74
N LEU A 119 3.19 14.18 16.04
CA LEU A 119 3.74 14.96 17.15
C LEU A 119 3.52 14.31 18.53
N PRO A 120 4.48 14.47 19.46
CA PRO A 120 5.85 14.96 19.25
C PRO A 120 6.76 13.89 18.61
N VAL A 121 7.73 14.30 17.78
CA VAL A 121 8.66 13.37 17.08
C VAL A 121 10.08 13.33 17.65
N GLU A 122 10.50 14.36 18.40
CA GLU A 122 11.84 14.42 18.98
C GLU A 122 12.10 13.25 19.93
N GLY A 123 13.23 12.57 19.74
CA GLY A 123 13.65 11.40 20.52
C GLY A 123 12.82 10.13 20.28
N LYS A 124 11.86 10.14 19.36
CA LYS A 124 11.02 8.97 19.04
C LYS A 124 11.71 8.01 18.09
N ASN A 125 11.49 6.72 18.30
CA ASN A 125 11.87 5.68 17.33
C ASN A 125 10.75 5.55 16.29
N ILE A 126 11.05 5.94 15.05
CA ILE A 126 10.08 6.00 13.96
C ILE A 126 10.49 5.05 12.83
N LEU A 127 9.56 4.18 12.41
CA LEU A 127 9.73 3.34 11.24
C LEU A 127 8.93 3.87 10.06
N HIS A 128 9.63 4.16 8.96
CA HIS A 128 9.03 4.51 7.67
C HIS A 128 9.03 3.27 6.76
N LEU A 129 7.86 2.62 6.67
CA LEU A 129 7.69 1.45 5.79
C LEU A 129 7.45 1.90 4.35
N LEU A 130 8.07 1.22 3.39
CA LEU A 130 8.07 1.57 1.96
C LEU A 130 8.56 3.00 1.71
N GLY A 131 9.60 3.41 2.43
CA GLY A 131 9.99 4.82 2.52
C GLY A 131 10.68 5.42 1.29
N SER A 132 10.85 4.63 0.21
CA SER A 132 11.36 5.07 -1.09
C SER A 132 12.60 5.95 -0.96
N ASN A 133 12.60 7.16 -1.53
CA ASN A 133 13.77 8.05 -1.56
C ASN A 133 14.23 8.60 -0.19
N GLY A 134 13.58 8.23 0.91
CA GLY A 134 14.01 8.58 2.26
C GLY A 134 13.84 10.04 2.65
N LEU A 135 13.32 10.90 1.76
CA LEU A 135 13.25 12.35 2.02
C LEU A 135 12.36 12.71 3.24
N LYS A 136 11.32 11.90 3.52
CA LYS A 136 10.49 12.08 4.73
C LYS A 136 11.23 11.64 5.99
N ALA A 137 12.04 10.59 5.90
CA ALA A 137 12.89 10.15 7.00
C ALA A 137 13.95 11.21 7.33
N ILE A 138 14.56 11.81 6.31
CA ILE A 138 15.50 12.94 6.48
C ILE A 138 14.83 14.10 7.21
N ALA A 139 13.61 14.48 6.82
CA ALA A 139 12.86 15.54 7.51
C ALA A 139 12.62 15.20 9.00
N LEU A 140 12.21 13.97 9.31
CA LEU A 140 12.01 13.52 10.68
C LEU A 140 13.31 13.46 11.50
N SER A 141 14.42 13.01 10.89
CA SER A 141 15.73 13.02 11.55
C SER A 141 16.20 14.45 11.86
N LEU A 142 15.96 15.42 10.96
CA LEU A 142 16.24 16.84 11.22
C LEU A 142 15.38 17.41 12.35
N LEU A 143 14.21 16.82 12.61
CA LEU A 143 13.32 17.15 13.72
C LEU A 143 13.63 16.35 15.00
N GLY A 144 14.77 15.65 15.04
CA GLY A 144 15.28 14.96 16.22
C GLY A 144 14.75 13.54 16.44
N ALA A 145 14.06 12.94 15.47
CA ALA A 145 13.62 11.53 15.57
C ALA A 145 14.74 10.55 15.21
N ASN A 146 14.69 9.35 15.78
CA ASN A 146 15.50 8.20 15.36
C ASN A 146 14.72 7.43 14.27
N VAL A 147 15.16 7.52 13.01
CA VAL A 147 14.37 7.00 11.89
C VAL A 147 15.01 5.79 11.22
N GLU A 148 14.21 4.73 11.09
CA GLU A 148 14.49 3.58 10.23
C GLU A 148 13.60 3.62 8.98
N VAL A 149 14.16 3.29 7.83
CA VAL A 149 13.45 3.15 6.56
C VAL A 149 13.55 1.70 6.10
N VAL A 150 12.44 1.09 5.73
CA VAL A 150 12.41 -0.25 5.11
C VAL A 150 11.85 -0.14 3.70
N ASP A 151 12.65 -0.52 2.72
CA ASP A 151 12.27 -0.53 1.30
C ASP A 151 13.19 -1.50 0.54
N PHE A 152 12.65 -2.23 -0.43
CA PHE A 152 13.40 -3.25 -1.18
C PHE A 152 14.23 -2.71 -2.37
N SER A 153 14.16 -1.40 -2.67
CA SER A 153 14.84 -0.83 -3.83
C SER A 153 16.23 -0.35 -3.46
N GLN A 154 17.23 -1.01 -4.05
CA GLN A 154 18.64 -0.66 -3.91
C GLN A 154 18.93 0.74 -4.48
N GLU A 155 18.19 1.12 -5.53
CA GLU A 155 18.29 2.44 -6.14
C GLU A 155 17.69 3.55 -5.27
N ASN A 156 16.54 3.29 -4.63
CA ASN A 156 15.97 4.19 -3.61
C ASN A 156 16.96 4.38 -2.45
N LYS A 157 17.55 3.28 -1.95
CA LYS A 157 18.58 3.32 -0.90
C LYS A 157 19.77 4.18 -1.30
N LYS A 158 20.29 4.00 -2.52
CA LYS A 158 21.41 4.78 -3.05
C LYS A 158 21.10 6.28 -3.05
N TYR A 159 19.89 6.66 -3.48
CA TYR A 159 19.45 8.05 -3.46
C TYR A 159 19.31 8.59 -2.03
N ALA A 160 18.62 7.86 -1.16
CA ALA A 160 18.35 8.25 0.23
C ALA A 160 19.64 8.45 1.03
N THR A 161 20.64 7.56 0.89
CA THR A 161 21.93 7.69 1.59
C THR A 161 22.69 8.92 1.15
N LYS A 162 22.71 9.24 -0.15
CA LYS A 162 23.33 10.48 -0.65
C LYS A 162 22.62 11.72 -0.15
N ALA A 163 21.28 11.72 -0.15
CA ALA A 163 20.48 12.82 0.33
C ALA A 163 20.70 13.06 1.84
N ALA A 164 20.72 11.99 2.65
CA ALA A 164 20.98 12.09 4.09
C ALA A 164 22.37 12.67 4.38
N ALA A 165 23.40 12.24 3.62
CA ALA A 165 24.74 12.79 3.73
C ALA A 165 24.80 14.30 3.37
N ALA A 166 24.09 14.71 2.31
CA ALA A 166 24.02 16.12 1.92
C ALA A 166 23.28 16.98 2.97
N ALA A 167 22.26 16.42 3.63
CA ALA A 167 21.53 17.07 4.71
C ALA A 167 22.25 17.00 6.08
N GLN A 168 23.43 16.38 6.16
CA GLN A 168 24.20 16.18 7.39
C GLN A 168 23.37 15.54 8.52
N THR A 169 22.50 14.60 8.17
CA THR A 169 21.66 13.87 9.12
C THR A 169 21.85 12.37 8.97
N HIS A 170 21.30 11.61 9.92
CA HIS A 170 21.40 10.15 9.93
C HIS A 170 20.02 9.50 9.94
N MET A 171 19.89 8.42 9.17
CA MET A 171 18.77 7.49 9.19
C MET A 171 19.31 6.10 8.84
N THR A 172 18.69 5.05 9.36
CA THR A 172 19.05 3.68 9.02
C THR A 172 18.19 3.22 7.85
N TYR A 173 18.81 2.90 6.71
CA TYR A 173 18.10 2.40 5.53
C TYR A 173 18.28 0.89 5.36
N ILE A 174 17.20 0.16 5.55
CA ILE A 174 17.13 -1.30 5.54
C ILE A 174 16.58 -1.77 4.20
N LEU A 175 17.41 -2.53 3.48
CA LEU A 175 17.01 -3.11 2.20
C LEU A 175 16.26 -4.41 2.46
N SER A 176 14.93 -4.36 2.47
CA SER A 176 14.09 -5.52 2.75
C SER A 176 12.67 -5.36 2.23
N ASP A 177 12.03 -6.48 1.91
CA ASP A 177 10.58 -6.54 1.81
C ASP A 177 9.96 -6.38 3.21
N VAL A 178 8.89 -5.59 3.32
CA VAL A 178 8.25 -5.25 4.60
C VAL A 178 7.74 -6.49 5.33
N LEU A 179 7.17 -7.48 4.61
CA LEU A 179 6.63 -8.70 5.24
C LEU A 179 7.75 -9.62 5.74
N SER A 180 8.93 -9.52 5.14
CA SER A 180 10.14 -10.27 5.48
C SER A 180 11.00 -9.59 6.56
N TYR A 181 10.85 -8.28 6.75
CA TYR A 181 11.62 -7.50 7.72
C TYR A 181 11.46 -8.02 9.15
N ARG A 182 12.55 -8.01 9.91
CA ARG A 182 12.62 -8.36 11.33
C ARG A 182 13.36 -7.22 12.02
N ALA A 183 12.69 -6.59 12.97
CA ALA A 183 13.27 -5.49 13.72
C ALA A 183 13.95 -6.02 14.98
N GLU A 184 15.00 -5.34 15.40
CA GLU A 184 15.66 -5.57 16.70
C GLU A 184 14.92 -4.86 17.85
N GLN A 185 14.02 -3.92 17.50
CA GLN A 185 13.25 -3.11 18.42
C GLN A 185 11.82 -2.89 17.91
N GLN A 186 10.96 -2.39 18.80
CA GLN A 186 9.64 -1.89 18.44
C GLN A 186 9.65 -0.36 18.37
N PHE A 187 8.65 0.20 17.67
CA PHE A 187 8.63 1.61 17.29
C PHE A 187 7.49 2.38 17.97
N ASP A 188 7.76 3.63 18.33
CA ASP A 188 6.76 4.55 18.87
C ASP A 188 5.78 4.97 17.79
N ILE A 189 6.29 5.15 16.57
CA ILE A 189 5.52 5.57 15.40
C ILE A 189 5.93 4.71 14.21
N ILE A 190 4.94 4.12 13.53
CA ILE A 190 5.13 3.54 12.20
C ILE A 190 4.32 4.37 11.23
N PHE A 191 4.90 4.75 10.10
CA PHE A 191 4.15 5.43 9.07
C PHE A 191 4.41 4.91 7.66
N MET A 192 3.41 5.11 6.80
CA MET A 192 3.38 4.75 5.39
C MET A 192 2.70 5.87 4.61
N GLU A 193 3.23 6.23 3.44
CA GLU A 193 2.65 7.30 2.63
C GLU A 193 2.63 7.06 1.12
N LEU A 194 1.53 7.48 0.50
CA LEU A 194 1.29 7.71 -0.92
C LEU A 194 1.78 6.63 -1.89
N GLY A 195 0.86 5.74 -2.24
CA GLY A 195 1.01 4.78 -3.32
C GLY A 195 1.72 3.51 -2.89
N VAL A 196 1.39 3.00 -1.70
CA VAL A 196 2.09 1.86 -1.10
C VAL A 196 1.17 0.67 -0.87
N LEU A 197 -0.10 0.89 -0.49
CA LEU A 197 -1.00 -0.21 -0.14
C LEU A 197 -1.27 -1.15 -1.31
N HIS A 198 -1.26 -0.64 -2.53
CA HIS A 198 -1.64 -1.42 -3.71
C HIS A 198 -0.60 -2.47 -4.12
N TYR A 199 0.60 -2.45 -3.54
CA TYR A 199 1.60 -3.51 -3.70
C TYR A 199 1.35 -4.73 -2.80
N PHE A 200 0.43 -4.59 -1.84
CA PHE A 200 0.00 -5.68 -0.97
C PHE A 200 -1.32 -6.23 -1.48
N ILE A 201 -1.35 -7.52 -1.79
CA ILE A 201 -2.57 -8.27 -2.07
C ILE A 201 -3.22 -8.82 -0.81
N SER A 202 -2.60 -8.66 0.36
CA SER A 202 -3.25 -8.79 1.67
C SER A 202 -2.83 -7.64 2.59
N VAL A 203 -3.71 -6.65 2.76
CA VAL A 203 -3.48 -5.55 3.73
C VAL A 203 -3.58 -6.03 5.18
N GLU A 204 -4.30 -7.12 5.45
CA GLU A 204 -4.33 -7.74 6.78
C GLU A 204 -2.94 -8.26 7.19
N ALA A 205 -2.21 -8.88 6.27
CA ALA A 205 -0.83 -9.32 6.52
C ALA A 205 0.11 -8.14 6.80
N LEU A 206 -0.04 -7.05 6.03
CA LEU A 206 0.71 -5.81 6.24
C LEU A 206 0.40 -5.19 7.61
N PHE A 207 -0.87 -5.04 7.97
CA PHE A 207 -1.26 -4.44 9.24
C PHE A 207 -0.94 -5.33 10.44
N SER A 208 -0.98 -6.66 10.28
CA SER A 208 -0.45 -7.58 11.28
C SER A 208 1.03 -7.31 11.54
N LYS A 209 1.81 -7.06 10.48
CA LYS A 209 3.22 -6.71 10.60
C LYS A 209 3.43 -5.35 11.28
N VAL A 210 2.61 -4.35 10.95
CA VAL A 210 2.62 -3.05 11.65
C VAL A 210 2.32 -3.23 13.14
N TYR A 211 1.29 -3.99 13.50
CA TYR A 211 0.93 -4.27 14.89
C TYR A 211 2.07 -4.97 15.66
N GLU A 212 2.74 -5.95 15.04
CA GLU A 212 3.91 -6.64 15.62
C GLU A 212 5.05 -5.66 15.95
N LEU A 213 5.34 -4.73 15.03
CA LEU A 213 6.45 -3.78 15.11
C LEU A 213 6.18 -2.57 16.00
N LEU A 214 4.92 -2.29 16.36
CA LEU A 214 4.57 -1.20 17.26
C LEU A 214 4.85 -1.54 18.72
N ASN A 215 5.35 -0.54 19.46
CA ASN A 215 5.29 -0.51 20.92
C ASN A 215 3.82 -0.54 21.38
N GLU A 216 3.57 -1.05 22.58
CA GLU A 216 2.27 -0.89 23.25
C GLU A 216 1.93 0.61 23.35
N GLY A 217 0.74 1.00 22.87
CA GLY A 217 0.33 2.41 22.77
C GLY A 217 1.00 3.22 21.66
N GLY A 218 1.86 2.60 20.84
CA GLY A 218 2.49 3.20 19.66
C GLY A 218 1.45 3.57 18.59
N LYS A 219 1.81 4.54 17.73
CA LYS A 219 0.91 5.06 16.68
C LYS A 219 1.28 4.51 15.30
N PHE A 220 0.26 4.10 14.56
CA PHE A 220 0.34 3.87 13.13
C PHE A 220 -0.30 5.04 12.37
N ILE A 221 0.42 5.62 11.41
CA ILE A 221 -0.08 6.67 10.51
C ILE A 221 0.02 6.19 9.06
N LEU A 222 -1.10 6.17 8.36
CA LEU A 222 -1.17 5.83 6.94
C LEU A 222 -1.79 7.00 6.18
N HIS A 223 -1.02 7.64 5.32
CA HIS A 223 -1.51 8.69 4.44
C HIS A 223 -1.49 8.21 2.99
N GLU A 224 -2.65 7.95 2.38
CA GLU A 224 -2.71 7.20 1.11
C GLU A 224 -3.69 7.85 0.12
N PHE A 225 -3.51 7.59 -1.18
CA PHE A 225 -4.45 8.01 -2.21
C PHE A 225 -5.84 7.41 -1.97
N HIS A 226 -6.86 8.25 -2.11
CA HIS A 226 -8.21 7.85 -1.84
C HIS A 226 -8.73 6.83 -2.88
N PRO A 227 -9.36 5.71 -2.47
CA PRO A 227 -9.87 4.69 -3.39
C PRO A 227 -10.86 5.19 -4.44
N ILE A 228 -11.62 6.26 -4.19
CA ILE A 228 -12.48 6.85 -5.23
C ILE A 228 -11.62 7.39 -6.38
N SER A 229 -10.52 8.07 -6.05
CA SER A 229 -9.58 8.63 -7.03
C SER A 229 -8.80 7.56 -7.79
N THR A 230 -8.57 6.38 -7.20
CA THR A 230 -7.72 5.33 -7.79
C THR A 230 -8.50 4.18 -8.42
N LYS A 231 -9.74 3.91 -7.97
CA LYS A 231 -10.58 2.79 -8.47
C LYS A 231 -11.79 3.22 -9.28
N LEU A 232 -12.40 4.38 -8.97
CA LEU A 232 -13.71 4.73 -9.51
C LEU A 232 -13.63 5.79 -10.63
N ILE A 233 -12.82 6.82 -10.41
CA ILE A 233 -12.78 8.02 -11.27
C ILE A 233 -11.62 7.96 -12.26
N THR A 234 -11.90 8.20 -13.54
CA THR A 234 -10.90 8.54 -14.55
C THR A 234 -11.00 10.02 -14.89
N SER A 235 -9.84 10.70 -14.94
CA SER A 235 -9.75 12.14 -15.17
C SER A 235 -8.97 12.45 -16.44
N LYS A 236 -9.51 13.34 -17.30
CA LYS A 236 -8.81 13.87 -18.49
C LYS A 236 -8.98 15.39 -18.56
N GLY A 237 -7.93 16.12 -18.21
CA GLY A 237 -8.03 17.56 -17.96
C GLY A 237 -9.02 17.83 -16.82
N LYS A 238 -9.94 18.77 -17.04
CA LYS A 238 -11.00 19.15 -16.07
C LYS A 238 -12.24 18.25 -16.07
N LYS A 239 -12.21 17.12 -16.80
CA LYS A 239 -13.34 16.21 -16.96
C LYS A 239 -13.11 14.95 -16.15
N HIS A 240 -14.06 14.63 -15.27
CA HIS A 240 -14.07 13.43 -14.45
C HIS A 240 -15.22 12.53 -14.88
N LYS A 241 -14.94 11.24 -15.04
CA LYS A 241 -15.96 10.23 -15.37
C LYS A 241 -15.84 9.06 -14.41
N VAL A 242 -16.99 8.54 -14.00
CA VAL A 242 -17.08 7.25 -13.31
C VAL A 242 -16.97 6.16 -14.38
N THR A 243 -15.82 5.50 -14.45
CA THR A 243 -15.54 4.45 -15.44
C THR A 243 -15.02 3.17 -14.82
N GLY A 244 -14.48 3.24 -13.61
CA GLY A 244 -14.00 2.07 -12.89
C GLY A 244 -15.07 1.45 -12.00
N ASN A 245 -14.73 0.30 -11.41
CA ASN A 245 -15.56 -0.39 -10.44
C ASN A 245 -14.89 -0.32 -9.06
N TYR A 246 -15.48 0.45 -8.14
CA TYR A 246 -14.92 0.69 -6.80
C TYR A 246 -14.70 -0.62 -6.03
N PHE A 247 -15.63 -1.57 -6.16
CA PHE A 247 -15.62 -2.82 -5.40
C PHE A 247 -14.89 -3.97 -6.10
N GLU A 248 -14.31 -3.73 -7.28
CA GLU A 248 -13.65 -4.80 -8.03
C GLU A 248 -12.43 -5.34 -7.27
N PRO A 249 -12.38 -6.65 -6.98
CA PRO A 249 -11.34 -7.22 -6.12
C PRO A 249 -10.30 -7.97 -6.96
N ILE A 250 -9.82 -7.37 -8.06
CA ILE A 250 -8.86 -7.98 -8.99
C ILE A 250 -7.44 -7.39 -8.83
N ILE A 251 -6.47 -8.14 -9.33
CA ILE A 251 -5.08 -7.71 -9.46
C ILE A 251 -4.90 -7.18 -10.87
N PHE A 252 -4.37 -5.98 -10.98
CA PHE A 252 -4.07 -5.30 -12.23
C PHE A 252 -2.59 -5.40 -12.54
N GLU A 253 -2.27 -5.46 -13.82
CA GLU A 253 -0.95 -5.12 -14.33
C GLU A 253 -0.94 -3.65 -14.70
N GLU A 254 0.00 -2.90 -14.15
CA GLU A 254 0.11 -1.44 -14.31
C GLU A 254 1.55 -1.07 -14.64
N GLN A 255 1.76 0.01 -15.38
CA GLN A 255 3.12 0.54 -15.58
C GLN A 255 3.70 1.03 -14.25
N VAL A 256 5.02 0.91 -14.07
CA VAL A 256 5.64 1.40 -12.83
C VAL A 256 5.48 2.91 -12.70
N ALA A 257 5.15 3.38 -11.48
CA ALA A 257 4.78 4.76 -11.24
C ALA A 257 5.86 5.79 -11.61
N PHE A 258 7.14 5.41 -11.57
CA PHE A 258 8.26 6.29 -11.90
C PHE A 258 8.49 6.44 -13.41
N THR A 259 7.93 5.57 -14.26
CA THR A 259 8.17 5.56 -15.71
C THR A 259 7.80 6.91 -16.36
N LYS A 260 6.81 7.63 -15.81
CA LYS A 260 6.43 8.99 -16.25
C LYS A 260 7.53 10.06 -16.07
N HIS A 261 8.60 9.74 -15.35
CA HIS A 261 9.74 10.61 -15.10
C HIS A 261 10.98 10.21 -15.89
N LEU A 262 10.87 9.23 -16.80
CA LEU A 262 11.94 8.80 -17.68
C LEU A 262 11.71 9.36 -19.09
N SER A 263 12.80 9.79 -19.75
CA SER A 263 12.78 10.33 -21.10
C SER A 263 12.82 9.24 -22.18
N ASP A 264 13.33 8.06 -21.85
CA ASP A 264 13.45 6.93 -22.76
C ASP A 264 12.92 5.66 -22.09
N VAL A 265 11.84 5.09 -22.65
CA VAL A 265 11.15 3.92 -22.10
C VAL A 265 11.28 2.78 -23.12
N ASN A 266 12.51 2.30 -23.30
CA ASN A 266 12.79 1.24 -24.26
C ASN A 266 12.12 -0.10 -23.86
N ASP A 267 11.88 -0.32 -22.56
CA ASP A 267 11.08 -1.43 -22.06
C ASP A 267 10.03 -0.96 -21.04
N ILE A 268 8.74 -1.16 -21.36
CA ILE A 268 7.64 -0.86 -20.45
C ILE A 268 7.69 -1.83 -19.28
N GLN A 269 8.16 -1.34 -18.13
CA GLN A 269 8.14 -2.10 -16.90
C GLN A 269 6.74 -2.11 -16.30
N VAL A 270 6.31 -3.27 -15.84
CA VAL A 270 4.99 -3.48 -15.26
C VAL A 270 5.08 -4.07 -13.85
N VAL A 271 4.22 -3.57 -12.97
CA VAL A 271 3.99 -4.05 -11.62
C VAL A 271 2.62 -4.68 -11.52
N LEU A 272 2.46 -5.61 -10.59
CA LEU A 272 1.18 -6.17 -10.22
C LEU A 272 0.66 -5.45 -8.97
N GLN A 273 -0.58 -4.98 -9.04
CA GLN A 273 -1.19 -4.17 -8.00
C GLN A 273 -2.61 -4.64 -7.68
N ARG A 274 -3.00 -4.58 -6.41
CA ARG A 274 -4.41 -4.68 -6.00
C ARG A 274 -4.85 -3.39 -5.36
N LYS A 275 -5.86 -2.73 -5.93
CA LYS A 275 -6.40 -1.49 -5.37
C LYS A 275 -7.47 -1.83 -4.34
N TRP A 276 -7.39 -1.23 -3.15
CA TRP A 276 -8.27 -1.49 -2.02
C TRP A 276 -9.38 -0.44 -1.92
N THR A 277 -10.54 -0.83 -1.42
CA THR A 277 -11.58 0.10 -0.96
C THR A 277 -11.23 0.65 0.43
N LEU A 278 -11.86 1.76 0.82
CA LEU A 278 -11.65 2.32 2.15
C LEU A 278 -12.15 1.35 3.22
N GLY A 279 -13.32 0.74 2.99
CA GLY A 279 -13.88 -0.27 3.91
C GLY A 279 -12.97 -1.47 4.13
N GLU A 280 -12.31 -1.99 3.09
CA GLU A 280 -11.34 -3.08 3.24
C GLU A 280 -10.13 -2.67 4.10
N ILE A 281 -9.62 -1.45 3.90
CA ILE A 281 -8.45 -0.93 4.63
C ILE A 281 -8.78 -0.78 6.12
N ILE A 282 -9.89 -0.11 6.43
CA ILE A 282 -10.34 0.12 7.82
C ILE A 282 -10.65 -1.20 8.52
N THR A 283 -11.36 -2.10 7.84
CA THR A 283 -11.71 -3.41 8.41
C THR A 283 -10.47 -4.25 8.68
N ALA A 284 -9.52 -4.31 7.74
CA ALA A 284 -8.29 -5.07 7.94
C ALA A 284 -7.45 -4.54 9.11
N ALA A 285 -7.37 -3.22 9.29
CA ALA A 285 -6.66 -2.62 10.43
C ALA A 285 -7.34 -3.00 11.75
N ALA A 286 -8.67 -2.88 11.82
CA ALA A 286 -9.42 -3.24 13.02
C ALA A 286 -9.31 -4.75 13.35
N THR A 287 -9.35 -5.63 12.34
CA THR A 287 -9.26 -7.09 12.51
C THR A 287 -7.96 -7.53 13.17
N VAL A 288 -6.84 -6.85 12.91
CA VAL A 288 -5.53 -7.19 13.52
C VAL A 288 -5.33 -6.58 14.90
N GLY A 289 -6.33 -5.85 15.42
CA GLY A 289 -6.30 -5.23 16.74
C GLY A 289 -5.87 -3.76 16.77
N LEU A 290 -5.58 -3.13 15.62
CA LEU A 290 -5.30 -1.70 15.60
C LEU A 290 -6.58 -0.91 15.89
N ARG A 291 -6.57 -0.11 16.97
CA ARG A 291 -7.67 0.79 17.29
C ARG A 291 -7.57 2.07 16.48
N ILE A 292 -8.57 2.31 15.66
CA ILE A 292 -8.64 3.50 14.80
C ILE A 292 -9.05 4.70 15.64
N ASP A 293 -8.18 5.70 15.72
CA ASP A 293 -8.43 6.97 16.41
C ASP A 293 -8.88 8.06 15.42
N VAL A 294 -8.38 8.05 14.17
CA VAL A 294 -8.72 9.05 13.13
C VAL A 294 -8.86 8.40 11.76
N LEU A 295 -9.88 8.82 11.02
CA LEU A 295 -9.97 8.70 9.57
C LEU A 295 -10.35 10.07 8.99
N GLU A 296 -9.43 10.71 8.28
CA GLU A 296 -9.62 12.00 7.63
C GLU A 296 -9.51 11.81 6.12
N GLU A 297 -10.47 12.30 5.33
CA GLU A 297 -10.41 12.30 3.87
C GLU A 297 -10.07 13.72 3.40
N GLU A 298 -9.05 13.88 2.57
CA GLU A 298 -8.61 15.21 2.11
C GLU A 298 -8.94 15.46 0.63
N PRO A 299 -9.34 16.70 0.28
CA PRO A 299 -9.64 17.09 -1.09
C PRO A 299 -8.36 17.27 -1.92
N ASN A 300 -8.52 17.40 -3.24
CA ASN A 300 -7.44 17.89 -4.08
C ASN A 300 -7.22 19.40 -3.89
N HIS A 301 -6.02 19.89 -4.22
CA HIS A 301 -5.70 21.32 -4.18
C HIS A 301 -6.20 22.10 -5.39
N LYS A 302 -6.63 21.42 -6.47
CA LYS A 302 -7.11 22.09 -7.68
C LYS A 302 -8.60 22.38 -7.57
N VAL A 303 -8.99 23.60 -7.91
CA VAL A 303 -10.38 24.08 -7.76
C VAL A 303 -11.37 23.26 -8.60
N ASP A 304 -10.95 22.79 -9.77
CA ASP A 304 -11.78 22.03 -10.70
C ASP A 304 -12.10 20.60 -10.22
N ASP A 305 -11.35 20.06 -9.26
CA ASP A 305 -11.58 18.73 -8.68
C ASP A 305 -11.54 18.69 -7.14
N ILE A 306 -11.70 19.85 -6.49
CA ILE A 306 -11.66 20.00 -5.01
C ILE A 306 -12.74 19.16 -4.30
N GLY A 307 -13.88 18.90 -4.96
CA GLY A 307 -14.95 18.07 -4.41
C GLY A 307 -14.69 16.57 -4.50
N LEU A 308 -13.59 16.13 -5.11
CA LEU A 308 -13.22 14.71 -5.16
C LEU A 308 -12.22 14.38 -4.04
N PRO A 309 -12.48 13.33 -3.24
CA PRO A 309 -11.54 12.90 -2.22
C PRO A 309 -10.28 12.35 -2.90
N LYS A 310 -9.12 12.92 -2.53
CA LYS A 310 -7.85 12.69 -3.21
C LYS A 310 -6.92 11.81 -2.42
N THR A 311 -6.84 12.04 -1.12
CA THR A 311 -6.08 11.25 -0.16
C THR A 311 -6.95 10.98 1.06
N PHE A 312 -6.48 10.11 1.94
CA PHE A 312 -6.97 9.99 3.30
C PHE A 312 -5.81 9.76 4.26
N THR A 313 -6.01 10.13 5.51
CA THR A 313 -5.14 9.81 6.64
C THR A 313 -5.87 8.91 7.64
N LEU A 314 -5.32 7.73 7.88
CA LEU A 314 -5.71 6.82 8.96
C LEU A 314 -4.69 6.93 10.09
N VAL A 315 -5.16 7.17 11.31
CA VAL A 315 -4.34 7.09 12.53
C VAL A 315 -4.92 6.01 13.42
N ALA A 316 -4.07 5.07 13.82
CA ALA A 316 -4.44 3.98 14.72
C ALA A 316 -3.41 3.78 15.82
N LYS A 317 -3.78 3.04 16.86
CA LYS A 317 -2.89 2.63 17.95
C LYS A 317 -2.94 1.13 18.17
N LYS A 318 -1.83 0.60 18.67
CA LYS A 318 -1.77 -0.72 19.29
C LYS A 318 -2.40 -0.65 20.68
#